data_AF-A0A8J8FWI5-F1
#
_entry.id   AF-A0A8J8FWI5-F1
#
_cell.length_a   1.000
_cell.length_b   1.000
_cell.length_c   1.000
_cell.angle_alpha   90.00
_cell.angle_beta   90.00
_cell.angle_gamma   90.00
#
_symmetry.space_group_name_H-M   'P 1'
#
loop_
_entity.id
_entity.type
_entity.pdbx_description
1 polymer ?
#
loop_
_entity_poly.entity_id
_entity_poly.type
_entity_poly.pdbx_seq_one_letter_code
_entity_poly.pdbx_strand_id
1 'polypeptide(L)'
;MAKQKPIKCKHCGETWLPNDVPTKKEWNIVSPMPDKAGNVTITRMATWDCPKCGKNKTGAKGKTKGEFKEEDTPKYKIEHALDSGEKINLEKLAEEIGFDINSIKKIIPMYLKKKNIKGEIKDDYFIPK
;
A
#
# COMPACT_ATOMS: atom_id res chain seq x y z
N MET A 1 -9.39 -22.58 -7.59
CA MET A 1 -9.94 -21.77 -6.48
C MET A 1 -9.11 -22.03 -5.24
N ALA A 2 -8.35 -21.04 -4.74
CA ALA A 2 -7.46 -21.25 -3.60
C ALA A 2 -8.29 -21.48 -2.32
N LYS A 3 -8.07 -22.62 -1.64
CA LYS A 3 -8.71 -22.93 -0.35
C LYS A 3 -8.35 -21.81 0.65
N GLN A 4 -9.33 -20.98 0.99
CA GLN A 4 -9.16 -19.97 2.03
C GLN A 4 -9.03 -20.68 3.38
N LYS A 5 -7.95 -20.40 4.11
CA LYS A 5 -7.77 -20.97 5.45
C LYS A 5 -8.78 -20.31 6.39
N PRO A 6 -9.59 -21.09 7.11
CA PRO A 6 -10.54 -20.53 8.03
C PRO A 6 -9.80 -19.93 9.25
N ILE A 7 -10.30 -18.82 9.75
CA ILE A 7 -9.73 -18.07 10.86
C ILE A 7 -10.37 -18.59 12.15
N LYS A 8 -9.55 -19.03 13.09
CA LYS A 8 -9.99 -19.48 14.41
C LYS A 8 -9.80 -18.40 15.48
N CYS A 9 -10.87 -18.06 16.20
CA CYS A 9 -10.80 -17.23 17.39
C CYS A 9 -10.11 -18.00 18.52
N LYS A 10 -9.13 -17.35 19.15
CA LYS A 10 -8.42 -17.92 20.31
C LYS A 10 -9.25 -17.88 21.60
N HIS A 11 -10.30 -17.05 21.66
CA HIS A 11 -11.10 -16.84 22.86
C HIS A 11 -12.31 -17.77 22.96
N CYS A 12 -13.11 -17.89 21.90
CA CYS A 12 -14.34 -18.69 21.91
C CYS A 12 -14.27 -19.94 21.04
N GLY A 13 -13.14 -20.15 20.34
CA GLY A 13 -12.94 -21.28 19.43
C GLY A 13 -13.68 -21.20 18.09
N GLU A 14 -14.50 -20.15 17.89
CA GLU A 14 -15.28 -19.96 16.66
C GLU A 14 -14.37 -19.86 15.44
N THR A 15 -14.84 -20.44 14.33
CA THR A 15 -14.07 -20.53 13.10
C THR A 15 -14.88 -19.97 11.94
N TRP A 16 -14.38 -18.93 11.27
CA TRP A 16 -15.06 -18.28 10.14
C TRP A 16 -14.15 -18.16 8.92
N LEU A 17 -14.76 -17.95 7.75
CA LEU A 17 -14.01 -17.65 6.53
C LEU A 17 -13.65 -16.15 6.49
N PRO A 18 -12.46 -15.79 5.98
CA PRO A 18 -12.01 -14.39 5.90
C PRO A 18 -12.96 -13.45 5.15
N ASN A 19 -13.78 -14.00 4.25
CA ASN A 19 -14.71 -13.25 3.40
C ASN A 19 -16.15 -13.20 3.95
N ASP A 20 -16.46 -13.98 4.97
CA ASP A 20 -17.81 -14.10 5.53
C ASP A 20 -18.09 -12.99 6.55
N VAL A 21 -17.05 -12.52 7.23
CA VAL A 21 -17.13 -11.49 8.26
C VAL A 21 -16.51 -10.18 7.75
N PRO A 22 -17.16 -9.02 7.97
CA PRO A 22 -16.61 -7.73 7.58
C PRO A 22 -15.30 -7.43 8.32
N THR A 23 -14.31 -6.91 7.58
CA THR A 23 -13.01 -6.49 8.11
C THR A 23 -13.07 -5.06 8.63
N LYS A 24 -12.59 -4.81 9.85
CA LYS A 24 -12.44 -3.47 10.44
C LYS A 24 -11.30 -2.68 9.81
N LYS A 25 -10.17 -3.33 9.56
CA LYS A 25 -8.96 -2.71 9.00
C LYS A 25 -8.23 -3.70 8.13
N GLU A 26 -7.68 -3.22 7.03
CA GLU A 26 -6.90 -4.02 6.09
C GLU A 26 -5.59 -3.31 5.78
N TRP A 27 -4.51 -4.07 5.63
CA TRP A 27 -3.21 -3.56 5.21
C TRP A 27 -2.43 -4.62 4.46
N ASN A 28 -1.46 -4.20 3.68
CA ASN A 28 -0.64 -5.08 2.87
C ASN A 28 0.76 -5.18 3.48
N ILE A 29 1.23 -6.41 3.66
CA ILE A 29 2.62 -6.71 3.98
C ILE A 29 3.29 -7.19 2.70
N VAL A 30 4.23 -6.41 2.20
CA VAL A 30 5.06 -6.75 1.04
C VAL A 30 6.29 -7.47 1.57
N SER A 31 6.60 -8.66 1.03
CA SER A 31 7.81 -9.38 1.45
C SER A 31 9.06 -8.63 0.97
N PRO A 32 10.07 -8.39 1.83
CA PRO A 32 11.25 -7.61 1.45
C PRO A 32 12.15 -8.33 0.44
N MET A 33 12.05 -9.66 0.36
CA MET A 33 12.86 -10.50 -0.52
C MET A 33 12.00 -10.96 -1.72
N PRO A 34 12.35 -10.57 -2.95
CA PRO A 34 11.75 -11.14 -4.15
C PRO A 34 12.16 -12.61 -4.32
N ASP A 35 11.27 -13.42 -4.88
CA ASP A 35 11.55 -14.83 -5.22
C ASP A 35 12.54 -14.92 -6.40
N LYS A 36 13.03 -16.12 -6.76
CA LYS A 36 14.03 -16.31 -7.84
C LYS A 36 13.59 -15.73 -9.19
N ALA A 37 12.28 -15.56 -9.38
CA ALA A 37 11.66 -14.97 -10.56
C ALA A 37 11.33 -13.47 -10.40
N GLY A 38 11.85 -12.77 -9.40
CA GLY A 38 11.57 -11.34 -9.16
C GLY A 38 10.18 -11.05 -8.57
N ASN A 39 9.39 -12.08 -8.29
CA ASN A 39 8.04 -11.93 -7.76
C ASN A 39 8.05 -11.60 -6.27
N VAL A 40 7.29 -10.58 -5.87
CA VAL A 40 7.13 -10.23 -4.47
C VAL A 40 5.80 -10.76 -3.97
N THR A 41 5.83 -11.38 -2.78
CA THR A 41 4.61 -11.88 -2.14
C THR A 41 3.99 -10.76 -1.30
N ILE A 42 2.78 -10.36 -1.67
CA ILE A 42 1.96 -9.41 -0.91
C ILE A 42 0.95 -10.21 -0.09
N THR A 43 1.06 -10.09 1.23
CA THR A 43 0.08 -10.66 2.16
C THR A 43 -0.88 -9.56 2.59
N ARG A 44 -2.15 -9.66 2.18
CA ARG A 44 -3.22 -8.78 2.67
C ARG A 44 -3.62 -9.27 4.06
N MET A 45 -3.28 -8.48 5.06
CA MET A 45 -3.67 -8.68 6.45
C MET A 45 -4.99 -7.95 6.69
N ALA A 46 -5.80 -8.49 7.59
CA ALA A 46 -6.96 -7.78 8.07
C ALA A 46 -7.24 -8.07 9.54
N THR A 47 -8.04 -7.19 10.13
CA THR A 47 -8.60 -7.34 11.47
C THR A 47 -10.10 -7.56 11.35
N TRP A 48 -10.61 -8.62 11.95
CA TRP A 48 -12.03 -8.94 12.07
C TRP A 48 -12.47 -8.80 13.51
N ASP A 49 -13.78 -8.66 13.69
CA ASP A 49 -14.44 -8.83 14.96
C ASP A 49 -15.06 -10.24 14.99
N CYS A 50 -14.81 -11.01 16.05
CA CYS A 50 -15.29 -12.38 16.13
C CYS A 50 -16.82 -12.40 16.21
N PRO A 51 -17.54 -13.04 15.28
CA PRO A 51 -19.01 -12.98 15.23
C PRO A 51 -19.69 -13.52 16.48
N LYS A 52 -19.01 -14.43 17.21
CA LYS A 52 -19.53 -15.04 18.44
C LYS A 52 -19.26 -14.27 19.74
N CYS A 53 -18.11 -13.59 19.85
CA CYS A 53 -17.67 -13.03 21.15
C CYS A 53 -17.21 -11.57 21.11
N GLY A 54 -17.28 -10.92 19.95
CA GLY A 54 -16.94 -9.49 19.84
C GLY A 54 -15.45 -9.18 19.98
N LYS A 55 -14.57 -10.21 20.02
CA LYS A 55 -13.13 -10.03 20.18
C LYS A 55 -12.46 -9.82 18.84
N ASN A 56 -11.56 -8.84 18.80
CA ASN A 56 -10.72 -8.49 17.68
C ASN A 56 -9.71 -9.60 17.36
N LYS A 57 -9.65 -9.97 16.08
CA LYS A 57 -8.75 -11.00 15.57
C LYS A 57 -8.06 -10.49 14.32
N THR A 58 -6.74 -10.58 14.30
CA THR A 58 -5.91 -10.25 13.14
C THR A 58 -5.43 -11.52 12.45
N GLY A 59 -5.35 -11.48 11.12
CA GLY A 59 -4.87 -12.59 10.29
C GLY A 59 -4.69 -12.22 8.83
N ALA A 60 -4.14 -13.16 8.05
CA ALA A 60 -4.00 -12.99 6.61
C ALA A 60 -5.35 -13.27 5.92
N LYS A 61 -5.89 -12.28 5.23
CA LYS A 61 -7.10 -12.39 4.39
C LYS A 61 -6.76 -13.05 3.05
N GLY A 62 -5.58 -12.76 2.52
CA GLY A 62 -5.13 -13.32 1.25
C GLY A 62 -3.65 -13.13 1.01
N LYS A 63 -3.10 -13.94 0.10
CA LYS A 63 -1.74 -13.79 -0.41
C LYS A 63 -1.81 -13.69 -1.92
N THR A 64 -1.21 -12.65 -2.46
CA THR A 64 -1.06 -12.44 -3.90
C THR A 64 0.43 -12.46 -4.20
N LYS A 65 0.84 -13.32 -5.12
CA LYS A 65 2.17 -13.28 -5.72
C LYS A 65 2.04 -12.52 -7.04
N GLY A 66 2.88 -11.51 -7.24
CA GLY A 66 2.92 -10.78 -8.49
C GLY A 66 4.32 -10.28 -8.79
N GLU A 67 4.55 -9.94 -10.06
CA GLU A 67 5.71 -9.17 -10.50
C GLU A 67 5.52 -7.76 -9.94
N PHE A 68 6.16 -7.49 -8.81
CA PHE A 68 6.09 -6.20 -8.16
C PHE A 68 7.51 -5.72 -7.95
N LYS A 69 7.93 -4.77 -8.78
CA LYS A 69 9.17 -4.04 -8.55
C LYS A 69 8.84 -2.96 -7.51
N GLU A 70 9.71 -2.75 -6.53
CA GLU A 70 9.54 -1.64 -5.58
C GLU A 70 9.39 -0.30 -6.32
N GLU A 71 10.06 -0.21 -7.48
CA GLU A 71 9.97 0.83 -8.51
C GLU A 71 8.53 1.13 -8.97
N ASP A 72 7.62 0.16 -8.89
CA ASP A 72 6.24 0.34 -9.33
C ASP A 72 5.33 0.90 -8.23
N THR A 73 5.81 0.98 -6.97
CA THR A 73 5.03 1.58 -5.90
C THR A 73 4.85 3.08 -6.13
N PRO A 74 3.65 3.65 -5.87
CA PRO A 74 3.43 5.09 -5.96
C PRO A 74 4.35 5.85 -5.01
N LYS A 75 4.67 5.25 -3.85
CA LYS A 75 5.63 5.81 -2.88
C LYS A 75 7.04 5.93 -3.49
N TYR A 76 7.57 4.86 -4.07
CA TYR A 76 8.91 4.89 -4.68
C TYR A 76 8.95 5.82 -5.88
N LYS A 77 7.95 5.79 -6.77
CA LYS A 77 7.87 6.70 -7.93
C LYS A 77 7.88 8.16 -7.51
N ILE A 78 7.10 8.54 -6.50
CA ILE A 78 7.12 9.91 -5.94
C ILE A 78 8.47 10.22 -5.31
N GLU A 79 9.01 9.32 -4.50
CA GLU A 79 10.29 9.54 -3.82
C GLU A 79 11.48 9.65 -4.78
N HIS A 80 11.50 8.85 -5.84
CA HIS A 80 12.53 8.84 -6.87
C HIS A 80 12.39 10.06 -7.79
N ALA A 81 11.17 10.42 -8.18
CA ALA A 81 10.93 11.60 -8.99
C ALA A 81 11.43 12.86 -8.26
N LEU A 82 11.12 12.99 -6.96
CA LEU A 82 11.57 14.12 -6.14
C LEU A 82 13.09 14.14 -5.89
N ASP A 83 13.76 12.98 -5.92
CA ASP A 83 15.21 12.84 -5.74
C ASP A 83 16.00 13.12 -7.03
N SER A 84 15.37 12.91 -8.21
CA SER A 84 15.98 13.11 -9.54
C SER A 84 16.50 14.53 -9.78
N GLY A 85 16.06 15.52 -8.99
CA GLY A 85 16.53 16.91 -9.10
C GLY A 85 16.08 17.62 -10.38
N GLU A 86 15.16 17.03 -11.13
CA GLU A 86 14.61 17.56 -12.38
C GLU A 86 13.23 18.18 -12.18
N LYS A 87 12.80 19.00 -13.15
CA LYS A 87 11.44 19.55 -13.19
C LYS A 87 10.45 18.42 -13.49
N ILE A 88 9.57 18.10 -12.54
CA ILE A 88 8.60 17.01 -12.66
C ILE A 88 7.24 17.56 -13.05
N ASN A 89 6.59 16.98 -14.06
CA ASN A 89 5.19 17.26 -14.36
C ASN A 89 4.29 16.38 -13.46
N LEU A 90 3.42 17.00 -12.69
CA LEU A 90 2.56 16.33 -11.70
C LEU A 90 1.42 15.56 -12.34
N GLU A 91 0.93 15.97 -13.52
CA GLU A 91 -0.09 15.24 -14.28
C GLU A 91 0.46 13.90 -14.77
N LYS A 92 1.64 13.92 -15.40
CA LYS A 92 2.29 12.67 -15.86
C LYS A 92 2.59 11.73 -14.71
N LEU A 93 3.07 12.28 -13.59
CA LEU A 93 3.31 11.49 -12.38
C LEU A 93 2.01 10.87 -11.86
N ALA A 94 0.91 11.63 -11.87
CA ALA A 94 -0.42 11.19 -11.42
C ALA A 94 -1.01 10.09 -12.33
N GLU A 95 -0.86 10.23 -13.65
CA GLU A 95 -1.26 9.21 -14.63
C GLU A 95 -0.47 7.90 -14.45
N GLU A 96 0.85 7.98 -14.26
CA GLU A 96 1.72 6.80 -14.14
C GLU A 96 1.45 5.98 -12.87
N ILE A 97 1.03 6.63 -11.79
CA ILE A 97 0.69 5.98 -10.52
C ILE A 97 -0.81 5.68 -10.38
N GLY A 98 -1.65 6.18 -11.28
CA GLY A 98 -3.11 6.04 -11.24
C GLY A 98 -3.79 6.81 -10.09
N PHE A 99 -3.28 8.00 -9.72
CA PHE A 99 -3.87 8.86 -8.71
C PHE A 99 -4.43 10.14 -9.32
N ASP A 100 -5.35 10.79 -8.61
CA ASP A 100 -5.83 12.12 -8.97
C ASP A 100 -4.75 13.19 -8.71
N ILE A 101 -4.64 14.17 -9.60
CA ILE A 101 -3.69 15.28 -9.49
C ILE A 101 -3.81 16.03 -8.16
N ASN A 102 -5.03 16.21 -7.63
CA ASN A 102 -5.26 16.89 -6.36
C ASN A 102 -4.74 16.06 -5.18
N SER A 103 -4.79 14.73 -5.29
CA SER A 103 -4.20 13.84 -4.30
C SER A 103 -2.68 14.00 -4.31
N ILE A 104 -2.06 14.07 -5.48
CA ILE A 104 -0.62 14.29 -5.63
C ILE A 104 -0.18 15.64 -5.08
N LYS A 105 -0.89 16.73 -5.41
CA LYS A 105 -0.61 18.08 -4.90
C LYS A 105 -0.64 18.16 -3.36
N LYS A 106 -1.49 17.37 -2.70
CA LYS A 106 -1.54 17.27 -1.22
C LYS A 106 -0.42 16.42 -0.63
N ILE A 107 -0.02 15.38 -1.35
CA ILE A 107 0.93 14.38 -0.87
C ILE A 107 2.38 14.87 -1.00
N ILE A 108 2.74 15.50 -2.12
CA ILE A 108 4.10 15.99 -2.38
C ILE A 108 4.67 16.87 -1.25
N PRO A 109 3.98 17.90 -0.72
CA PRO A 109 4.54 18.72 0.36
C PRO A 109 4.82 17.93 1.64
N MET A 110 4.08 16.84 1.90
CA MET A 110 4.39 15.94 3.02
C MET A 110 5.71 15.18 2.79
N TYR A 111 5.97 14.73 1.56
CA TYR A 111 7.23 14.07 1.21
C TYR A 111 8.42 15.03 1.22
N LEU A 112 8.25 16.27 0.73
CA LEU A 112 9.27 17.32 0.81
C LEU A 112 9.67 17.61 2.25
N LYS A 113 8.68 17.78 3.15
CA LYS A 113 8.91 17.99 4.58
C LYS A 113 9.59 16.80 5.25
N LYS A 114 9.25 15.58 4.84
CA LYS A 114 9.78 14.34 5.42
C LYS A 114 11.24 14.07 5.01
N LYS A 115 11.60 14.37 3.77
CA LYS A 115 12.96 14.15 3.23
C LYS A 115 13.85 15.41 3.25
N ASN A 116 13.35 16.53 3.75
CA ASN A 116 14.06 17.82 3.76
C ASN A 116 14.51 18.27 2.34
N ILE A 117 13.70 17.94 1.33
CA ILE A 117 13.96 18.30 -0.06
C ILE A 117 13.47 19.74 -0.26
N LYS A 118 14.33 20.60 -0.79
CA LYS A 118 13.98 21.97 -1.14
C LYS A 118 13.36 21.97 -2.54
N GLY A 119 12.18 22.54 -2.66
CA GLY A 119 11.48 22.64 -3.93
C GLY A 119 10.11 23.28 -3.76
N GLU A 120 9.58 23.85 -4.82
CA GLU A 120 8.30 24.54 -4.86
C GLU A 120 7.43 23.93 -5.94
N ILE A 121 6.14 23.76 -5.63
CA ILE A 121 5.13 23.37 -6.63
C ILE A 121 4.65 24.66 -7.28
N LYS A 122 4.90 24.82 -8.59
CA LYS A 122 4.31 25.88 -9.40
C LYS A 122 3.34 25.27 -10.39
N ASP A 123 2.06 25.60 -10.20
CA ASP A 123 0.96 25.17 -11.07
C ASP A 123 0.82 23.63 -11.10
N ASP A 124 1.29 22.99 -12.16
CA ASP A 124 1.32 21.53 -12.37
C ASP A 124 2.74 20.95 -12.42
N TYR A 125 3.75 21.72 -12.00
CA TYR A 125 5.14 21.28 -11.96
C TYR A 125 5.73 21.36 -10.56
N PHE A 126 6.48 20.33 -10.18
CA PHE A 126 7.41 20.40 -9.07
C PHE A 126 8.77 20.88 -9.58
N ILE A 127 9.27 21.96 -8.98
CA ILE A 127 10.58 22.54 -9.28
C ILE A 127 11.47 22.36 -8.06
N PRO A 128 12.50 21.49 -8.11
CA PRO A 128 13.48 21.36 -7.04
C PRO A 128 14.33 22.64 -6.92
N LYS A 129 14.81 22.93 -5.71
CA LYS A 129 15.55 24.16 -5.36
C LYS A 129 16.87 23.85 -4.66
#